data_AF-A0A6A4WM04-F1
#
_entry.id   AF-A0A6A4WM04-F1
#
_cell.length_a   1.000
_cell.length_b   1.000
_cell.length_c   1.000
_cell.angle_alpha   90.00
_cell.angle_beta   90.00
_cell.angle_gamma   90.00
#
_symmetry.space_group_name_H-M   'P 1'
#
loop_
_entity.id
_entity.type
_entity.pdbx_description
1 polymer ?
#
loop_
_entity_poly.entity_id
_entity_poly.type
_entity_poly.pdbx_seq_one_letter_code
_entity_poly.pdbx_strand_id
1 'polypeptide(L)'
;MRTYYLRRQSVVTQLGEIGACHRVSWVLFVLFALVAAASASDLGQYGDEQEHQDVEHTPYEFSYAVEDDDTVFSQSEQGDEEGDVEGEYAVNLPDGRVQTVRYSAGDDTGYTAEVSYEGEAQYPEQDSYEQEEEQEEEEEEEEEEEEEEGEEEELIPIYAYRPVYN
;
A
#
# COMPACT_ATOMS: atom_id res chain seq x y z
N MET A 1 -29.75 -34.74 40.87
CA MET A 1 -28.81 -33.97 40.01
C MET A 1 -28.11 -34.96 39.11
N ARG A 2 -28.39 -34.92 37.80
CA ARG A 2 -28.05 -35.99 36.86
C ARG A 2 -26.66 -35.76 36.25
N THR A 3 -25.76 -36.70 36.52
CA THR A 3 -24.55 -37.00 35.75
C THR A 3 -24.92 -37.41 34.32
N TYR A 4 -24.23 -36.87 33.32
CA TYR A 4 -24.31 -37.34 31.93
C TYR A 4 -22.92 -37.78 31.45
N TYR A 5 -22.71 -39.09 31.45
CA TYR A 5 -21.89 -39.76 30.45
C TYR A 5 -22.73 -39.92 29.17
N LEU A 6 -22.09 -39.91 27.99
CA LEU A 6 -22.36 -40.72 26.77
C LEU A 6 -21.55 -40.09 25.61
N ARG A 7 -20.49 -40.71 25.07
CA ARG A 7 -20.37 -41.98 24.33
C ARG A 7 -20.81 -41.86 22.86
N ARG A 8 -19.81 -42.08 21.99
CA ARG A 8 -19.86 -42.68 20.63
C ARG A 8 -20.43 -41.80 19.50
N GLN A 9 -20.13 -42.01 18.22
CA GLN A 9 -19.64 -43.20 17.50
C GLN A 9 -19.06 -42.75 16.15
N SER A 10 -17.97 -43.37 15.69
CA SER A 10 -17.68 -43.49 14.27
C SER A 10 -18.78 -44.34 13.61
N VAL A 11 -19.32 -43.89 12.49
CA VAL A 11 -20.04 -44.78 11.57
C VAL A 11 -19.74 -44.36 10.13
N VAL A 12 -19.03 -45.26 9.45
CA VAL A 12 -18.96 -45.40 8.01
C VAL A 12 -20.37 -45.66 7.48
N THR A 13 -20.82 -44.92 6.46
CA THR A 13 -21.90 -45.38 5.59
C THR A 13 -21.48 -45.21 4.14
N GLN A 14 -21.58 -46.33 3.46
CA GLN A 14 -21.18 -46.66 2.10
C GLN A 14 -22.38 -46.54 1.16
N LEU A 15 -22.09 -46.44 -0.14
CA LEU A 15 -22.88 -46.89 -1.31
C LEU A 15 -24.13 -46.10 -1.74
N GLY A 16 -24.17 -45.81 -3.04
CA GLY A 16 -25.45 -45.68 -3.76
C GLY A 16 -25.38 -44.81 -5.01
N GLU A 17 -24.97 -45.40 -6.12
CA GLU A 17 -24.95 -44.81 -7.46
C GLU A 17 -26.35 -44.35 -7.93
N ILE A 18 -26.42 -43.20 -8.62
CA ILE A 18 -27.51 -42.90 -9.55
C ILE A 18 -26.85 -42.58 -10.90
N GLY A 19 -27.15 -43.43 -11.88
CA GLY A 19 -26.53 -43.45 -13.20
C GLY A 19 -26.88 -42.27 -14.10
N ALA A 20 -25.93 -42.01 -15.01
CA ALA A 20 -26.07 -41.61 -16.41
C ALA A 20 -27.20 -40.59 -16.75
N CYS A 21 -26.92 -39.35 -17.21
CA CYS A 21 -26.22 -39.04 -18.47
C CYS A 21 -25.75 -37.57 -18.46
N HIS A 22 -24.50 -37.28 -18.07
CA HIS A 22 -23.88 -35.95 -18.24
C HIS A 22 -22.89 -35.89 -19.42
N ARG A 23 -22.73 -36.97 -20.17
CA ARG A 23 -21.76 -37.05 -21.27
C ARG A 23 -22.18 -36.34 -22.57
N VAL A 24 -23.40 -35.80 -22.65
CA VAL A 24 -23.81 -34.93 -23.76
C VAL A 24 -23.90 -33.46 -23.32
N SER A 25 -24.11 -33.20 -22.02
CA SER A 25 -24.11 -31.84 -21.45
C SER A 25 -22.70 -31.22 -21.42
N TRP A 26 -21.64 -32.03 -21.27
CA TRP A 26 -20.27 -31.50 -21.28
C TRP A 26 -19.68 -31.30 -22.69
N VAL A 27 -20.21 -31.98 -23.72
CA VAL A 27 -19.70 -31.83 -25.10
C VAL A 27 -20.28 -30.58 -25.78
N LEU A 28 -21.51 -30.18 -25.46
CA LEU A 28 -22.08 -28.92 -25.95
C LEU A 28 -21.56 -27.67 -25.22
N PHE A 29 -21.02 -27.81 -23.99
CA PHE A 29 -20.36 -26.70 -23.31
C PHE A 29 -18.90 -26.49 -23.75
N VAL A 30 -18.24 -27.52 -24.30
CA VAL A 30 -16.89 -27.37 -24.88
C VAL A 30 -16.95 -26.82 -26.32
N LEU A 31 -18.06 -26.99 -27.05
CA LEU A 31 -18.22 -26.46 -28.42
C LEU A 31 -18.70 -25.00 -28.50
N PHE A 32 -19.24 -24.41 -27.43
CA PHE A 32 -19.56 -22.96 -27.38
C PHE A 32 -18.36 -22.08 -26.95
N ALA A 33 -17.22 -22.67 -26.60
CA ALA A 33 -16.00 -21.92 -26.29
C ALA A 33 -15.11 -21.64 -27.52
N LEU A 34 -15.50 -22.05 -28.74
CA LEU A 34 -14.62 -21.99 -29.92
C LEU A 34 -14.97 -20.90 -30.96
N VAL A 35 -16.05 -20.11 -30.84
CA VAL A 35 -16.35 -19.06 -31.84
C VAL A 35 -16.99 -17.82 -31.19
N ALA A 36 -16.16 -16.91 -30.62
CA ALA A 36 -16.44 -15.46 -30.52
C ALA A 36 -15.33 -14.72 -29.75
N ALA A 37 -14.09 -14.73 -30.24
CA ALA A 37 -13.06 -13.77 -29.82
C ALA A 37 -12.18 -13.38 -31.01
N ALA A 38 -12.82 -12.98 -32.12
CA ALA A 38 -12.17 -12.22 -33.17
C ALA A 38 -12.41 -10.73 -32.89
N SER A 39 -11.83 -10.22 -31.79
CA SER A 39 -11.74 -8.78 -31.53
C SER A 39 -10.58 -8.51 -30.58
N ALA A 40 -9.63 -7.74 -31.11
CA ALA A 40 -8.63 -6.96 -30.39
C ALA A 40 -7.59 -7.75 -29.56
N SER A 41 -6.42 -7.96 -30.15
CA SER A 41 -5.13 -7.51 -29.61
C SER A 41 -4.06 -7.74 -30.67
N ASP A 42 -3.96 -6.80 -31.61
CA ASP A 42 -2.63 -6.39 -32.08
C ASP A 42 -2.06 -5.53 -30.94
N LEU A 43 -1.50 -6.20 -29.92
CA LEU A 43 -0.65 -5.56 -28.94
C LEU A 43 0.75 -5.97 -29.35
N GLY A 44 1.49 -4.99 -29.84
CA GLY A 44 2.77 -5.15 -30.49
C GLY A 44 3.63 -6.19 -29.79
N GLN A 45 4.07 -7.15 -30.59
CA GLN A 45 5.23 -7.94 -30.28
C GLN A 45 6.44 -6.98 -30.31
N TYR A 46 6.63 -6.23 -29.22
CA TYR A 46 7.91 -5.63 -28.85
C TYR A 46 8.84 -6.76 -28.38
N GLY A 47 9.11 -7.70 -29.25
CA GLY A 47 10.29 -8.53 -29.15
C GLY A 47 11.35 -7.79 -29.93
N ASP A 48 11.94 -6.74 -29.33
CA ASP A 48 13.32 -6.42 -29.69
C ASP A 48 14.10 -7.69 -29.36
N GLU A 49 14.49 -8.43 -30.40
CA GLU A 49 15.59 -9.37 -30.30
C GLU A 49 16.80 -8.51 -29.93
N GLN A 50 17.03 -8.34 -28.63
CA GLN A 50 18.24 -7.74 -28.11
C GLN A 50 19.37 -8.62 -28.63
N GLU A 51 20.01 -8.22 -29.73
CA GLU A 51 21.38 -8.67 -29.98
C GLU A 51 22.15 -8.30 -28.72
N HIS A 52 22.52 -9.31 -27.93
CA HIS A 52 23.50 -9.15 -26.85
C HIS A 52 24.78 -8.66 -27.52
N GLN A 53 24.91 -7.34 -27.60
CA GLN A 53 26.15 -6.72 -27.94
C GLN A 53 27.07 -7.08 -26.79
N ASP A 54 28.18 -7.76 -27.06
CA ASP A 54 29.22 -8.00 -26.07
C ASP A 54 29.76 -6.62 -25.66
N VAL A 55 29.11 -6.01 -24.66
CA VAL A 55 29.55 -4.77 -24.05
C VAL A 55 30.68 -5.15 -23.11
N GLU A 56 31.88 -4.65 -23.41
CA GLU A 56 33.02 -4.83 -22.52
C GLU A 56 32.79 -3.97 -21.27
N HIS A 57 32.58 -4.60 -20.11
CA HIS A 57 32.41 -3.93 -18.83
C HIS A 57 33.78 -3.66 -18.19
N THR A 58 34.01 -2.44 -17.73
CA THR A 58 35.20 -2.09 -16.94
C THR A 58 34.87 -2.18 -15.45
N PRO A 59 35.60 -2.99 -14.66
CA PRO A 59 35.35 -3.09 -13.23
C PRO A 59 35.48 -1.75 -12.52
N TYR A 60 34.64 -1.55 -11.50
CA TYR A 60 34.63 -0.34 -10.68
C TYR A 60 34.25 -0.68 -9.24
N GLU A 61 34.61 0.23 -8.34
CA GLU A 61 34.20 0.17 -6.93
C GLU A 61 34.12 1.61 -6.41
N PHE A 62 33.07 1.90 -5.65
CA PHE A 62 32.98 3.15 -4.91
C PHE A 62 32.27 2.94 -3.56
N SER A 63 32.58 3.84 -2.63
CA SER A 63 31.84 3.95 -1.37
C SER A 63 31.84 5.39 -0.88
N TYR A 64 30.75 5.79 -0.25
CA TYR A 64 30.62 7.08 0.42
C TYR A 64 29.61 7.00 1.57
N ALA A 65 29.79 7.86 2.56
CA ALA A 65 28.93 7.93 3.74
C ALA A 65 28.84 9.37 4.25
N VAL A 66 27.81 9.65 5.04
CA VAL A 66 27.67 10.90 5.79
C VAL A 66 28.32 10.72 7.16
N GLU A 67 29.34 11.52 7.48
CA GLU A 67 29.92 11.63 8.82
C GLU A 67 29.17 12.70 9.62
N ASP A 68 28.07 12.30 10.25
CA ASP A 68 27.27 13.13 11.15
C ASP A 68 26.66 12.24 12.24
N ASP A 69 26.55 12.74 13.47
CA ASP A 69 26.12 11.92 14.62
C ASP A 69 24.64 11.53 14.56
N ASP A 70 23.78 12.33 13.90
CA ASP A 70 22.33 12.14 13.84
C ASP A 70 21.87 11.47 12.53
N THR A 71 22.78 11.23 11.59
CA THR A 71 22.48 10.72 10.25
C THR A 71 23.19 9.41 9.97
N VAL A 72 22.43 8.36 9.69
CA VAL A 72 22.94 7.13 9.10
C VAL A 72 22.60 7.17 7.62
N PHE A 73 23.62 7.44 6.81
CA PHE A 73 23.58 7.24 5.37
C PHE A 73 24.94 6.69 4.90
N SER A 74 24.92 5.57 4.19
CA SER A 74 26.09 5.02 3.52
C SER A 74 25.68 4.31 2.23
N GLN A 75 26.57 4.30 1.24
CA GLN A 75 26.45 3.49 0.03
C GLN A 75 27.81 2.91 -0.36
N SER A 76 27.81 1.66 -0.81
CA SER A 76 28.93 1.00 -1.48
C SER A 76 28.42 0.18 -2.65
N GLU A 77 29.13 0.19 -3.76
CA GLU A 77 28.80 -0.60 -4.95
C GLU A 77 30.08 -0.97 -5.69
N GLN A 78 30.07 -2.14 -6.29
CA GLN A 78 31.11 -2.63 -7.19
C GLN A 78 30.48 -3.30 -8.41
N GLY A 79 31.18 -3.24 -9.54
CA GLY A 79 30.85 -4.04 -10.72
C GLY A 79 32.07 -4.75 -11.26
N ASP A 80 31.87 -5.92 -11.86
CA ASP A 80 32.92 -6.77 -12.40
C ASP A 80 33.06 -6.70 -13.93
N GLU A 81 33.86 -7.60 -14.51
CA GLU A 81 34.13 -7.66 -15.94
C GLU A 81 32.99 -8.32 -16.73
N GLU A 82 32.18 -9.12 -16.04
CA GLU A 82 30.98 -9.77 -16.57
C GLU A 82 29.77 -8.83 -16.63
N GLY A 83 29.85 -7.66 -15.98
CA GLY A 83 28.76 -6.70 -15.91
C GLY A 83 27.83 -6.93 -14.72
N ASP A 84 28.18 -7.87 -13.83
CA ASP A 84 27.46 -8.06 -12.59
C ASP A 84 27.80 -6.91 -11.63
N VAL A 85 26.79 -6.47 -10.89
CA VAL A 85 26.85 -5.35 -9.94
C VAL A 85 26.36 -5.83 -8.59
N GLU A 86 27.10 -5.53 -7.53
CA GLU A 86 26.70 -5.75 -6.14
C GLU A 86 26.86 -4.47 -5.34
N GLY A 87 25.89 -4.16 -4.50
CA GLY A 87 25.95 -2.98 -3.65
C GLY A 87 25.07 -3.05 -2.43
N GLU A 88 25.29 -2.10 -1.54
CA GLU A 88 24.51 -1.90 -0.33
C GLU A 88 24.35 -0.40 -0.07
N TYR A 89 23.15 -0.01 0.39
CA TYR A 89 22.97 1.30 1.02
C TYR A 89 22.19 1.17 2.33
N ALA A 90 22.46 2.09 3.26
CA ALA A 90 21.79 2.19 4.54
C ALA A 90 21.22 3.59 4.75
N VAL A 91 20.05 3.69 5.38
CA VAL A 91 19.35 4.96 5.66
C VAL A 91 18.58 4.91 6.99
N ASN A 92 18.58 6.02 7.73
CA ASN A 92 17.68 6.24 8.87
C ASN A 92 16.23 6.38 8.42
N LEU A 93 15.32 5.65 9.05
CA LEU A 93 13.88 5.80 8.89
C LEU A 93 13.29 6.74 9.95
N PRO A 94 12.17 7.43 9.63
CA PRO A 94 11.48 8.32 10.58
C PRO A 94 10.99 7.60 11.84
N ASP A 95 10.80 6.29 11.78
CA ASP A 95 10.37 5.46 12.91
C ASP A 95 11.52 5.03 13.83
N GLY A 96 12.74 5.55 13.61
CA GLY A 96 13.93 5.29 14.42
C GLY A 96 14.71 4.04 14.01
N ARG A 97 14.28 3.29 12.98
CA ARG A 97 15.02 2.13 12.47
C ARG A 97 16.07 2.54 11.44
N VAL A 98 17.07 1.69 11.25
CA VAL A 98 17.96 1.75 10.07
C VAL A 98 17.46 0.73 9.06
N GLN A 99 17.23 1.17 7.83
CA GLN A 99 16.97 0.29 6.70
C GLN A 99 18.26 0.07 5.92
N THR A 100 18.60 -1.19 5.69
CA THR A 100 19.75 -1.59 4.86
C THR A 100 19.25 -2.40 3.68
N VAL A 101 19.59 -1.96 2.47
CA VAL A 101 19.23 -2.62 1.21
C VAL A 101 20.49 -3.15 0.56
N ARG A 102 20.58 -4.47 0.43
CA ARG A 102 21.62 -5.18 -0.32
C ARG A 102 21.06 -5.56 -1.66
N TYR A 103 21.76 -5.26 -2.74
CA TYR A 103 21.28 -5.54 -4.09
C TYR A 103 22.36 -6.18 -4.95
N SER A 104 21.91 -6.97 -5.91
CA SER A 104 22.72 -7.56 -6.96
C SER A 104 22.00 -7.43 -8.30
N ALA A 105 22.72 -7.13 -9.36
CA ALA A 105 22.22 -7.13 -10.73
C ALA A 105 23.17 -7.90 -11.62
N GLY A 106 22.64 -8.73 -12.50
CA GLY A 106 23.43 -9.49 -13.46
C GLY A 106 22.57 -9.87 -14.67
N ASP A 107 23.21 -10.14 -15.80
CA ASP A 107 22.50 -10.45 -17.05
C ASP A 107 21.62 -11.71 -16.93
N ASP A 108 22.13 -12.73 -16.23
CA ASP A 108 21.42 -14.00 -16.03
C ASP A 108 20.43 -13.95 -14.85
N THR A 109 20.76 -13.23 -13.78
CA THR A 109 19.98 -13.21 -12.53
C THR A 109 18.93 -12.09 -12.48
N GLY A 110 19.10 -11.05 -13.31
CA GLY A 110 18.38 -9.79 -13.19
C GLY A 110 18.69 -9.05 -11.90
N TYR A 111 17.91 -8.02 -11.58
CA TYR A 111 18.02 -7.25 -10.35
C TYR A 111 17.31 -7.96 -9.19
N THR A 112 18.01 -8.19 -8.09
CA THR A 112 17.47 -8.72 -6.82
C THR A 112 17.95 -7.86 -5.66
N ALA A 113 17.09 -7.67 -4.65
CA ALA A 113 17.45 -6.94 -3.44
C ALA A 113 16.88 -7.58 -2.16
N GLU A 114 17.66 -7.56 -1.09
CA GLU A 114 17.26 -7.89 0.27
C GLU A 114 17.19 -6.62 1.11
N VAL A 115 16.05 -6.42 1.78
CA VAL A 115 15.83 -5.28 2.68
C VAL A 115 15.80 -5.79 4.11
N SER A 116 16.64 -5.20 4.96
CA SER A 116 16.74 -5.52 6.38
C SER A 116 16.53 -4.27 7.23
N TYR A 117 16.11 -4.47 8.48
CA TYR A 117 15.82 -3.39 9.43
C TYR A 117 16.51 -3.66 10.76
N GLU A 118 17.14 -2.64 11.31
CA GLU A 118 17.74 -2.66 12.64
C GLU A 118 17.06 -1.62 13.55
N GLY A 119 16.77 -1.99 14.80
CA GLY A 119 16.05 -1.15 15.76
C GLY A 119 14.58 -1.55 15.99
N GLU A 120 13.83 -0.72 16.72
CA GLU A 120 12.42 -0.90 17.04
C GLU A 120 11.58 0.19 16.38
N ALA A 121 10.52 -0.19 15.67
CA ALA A 121 9.65 0.77 15.01
C ALA A 121 8.87 1.58 16.05
N GLN A 122 9.00 2.90 15.98
CA GLN A 122 8.19 3.84 16.77
C GLN A 122 7.04 4.37 15.91
N TYR A 123 5.85 4.38 16.48
CA TYR A 123 4.65 4.92 15.85
C TYR A 123 4.18 6.14 16.65
N PRO A 124 3.69 7.20 16.00
CA PRO A 124 3.08 8.31 16.73
C PRO A 124 1.89 7.81 17.56
N GLU A 125 1.72 8.37 18.75
CA GLU A 125 0.56 8.11 19.60
C GLU A 125 -0.71 8.64 18.90
N GLN A 126 -1.80 7.89 19.05
CA GLN A 126 -3.06 8.19 18.37
C GLN A 126 -3.70 9.52 18.81
N ASP A 127 -3.37 9.98 20.01
CA ASP A 127 -4.05 11.11 20.66
C ASP A 127 -3.74 12.48 20.01
N SER A 128 -2.79 12.56 19.08
CA SER A 128 -2.43 13.85 18.47
C SER A 128 -3.40 14.31 17.38
N TYR A 129 -4.00 13.38 16.63
CA TYR A 129 -4.93 13.73 15.56
C TYR A 129 -6.37 13.92 16.08
N GLU A 130 -6.76 13.19 17.12
CA GLU A 130 -8.09 13.38 17.74
C GLU A 130 -8.20 14.77 18.40
N GLN A 131 -7.11 15.29 18.99
CA GLN A 131 -7.11 16.65 19.56
C GLN A 131 -7.13 17.76 18.50
N GLU A 132 -6.56 17.54 17.32
CA GLU A 132 -6.66 18.51 16.22
C GLU A 132 -8.08 18.55 15.66
N GLU A 133 -8.72 17.38 15.49
CA GLU A 133 -10.13 17.31 15.07
C GLU A 133 -11.09 17.91 16.12
N GLU A 134 -10.90 17.65 17.42
CA GLU A 134 -11.71 18.27 18.49
C GLU A 134 -11.53 19.79 18.55
N GLN A 135 -10.31 20.31 18.29
CA GLN A 135 -10.07 21.77 18.23
C GLN A 135 -10.72 22.42 17.00
N GLU A 136 -10.67 21.76 15.84
CA GLU A 136 -11.35 22.24 14.63
C GLU A 136 -12.88 22.24 14.82
N GLU A 137 -13.45 21.22 15.49
CA GLU A 137 -14.87 21.18 15.84
C GLU A 137 -15.25 22.29 16.84
N GLU A 138 -14.44 22.56 17.86
CA GLU A 138 -14.67 23.67 18.82
C GLU A 138 -14.58 25.05 18.14
N GLU A 139 -13.63 25.27 17.22
CA GLU A 139 -13.52 26.53 16.45
C GLU A 139 -14.72 26.73 15.51
N GLU A 140 -15.21 25.67 14.85
CA GLU A 140 -16.43 25.74 14.02
C GLU A 140 -17.68 26.07 14.86
N GLU A 141 -17.82 25.48 16.06
CA GLU A 141 -18.92 25.81 16.98
C GLU A 141 -18.86 27.27 17.47
N GLU A 142 -17.67 27.80 17.79
CA GLU A 142 -17.50 29.22 18.19
C GLU A 142 -17.83 30.18 17.02
N GLU A 143 -17.45 29.86 15.78
CA GLU A 143 -17.81 30.67 14.61
C GLU A 143 -19.34 30.68 14.36
N GLU A 144 -20.03 29.55 14.54
CA GLU A 144 -21.50 29.48 14.42
C GLU A 144 -22.22 30.29 15.52
N GLU A 145 -21.72 30.28 16.77
CA GLU A 145 -22.29 31.09 17.87
C GLU A 145 -22.10 32.60 17.64
N GLU A 146 -20.94 33.03 17.13
CA GLU A 146 -20.70 34.45 16.79
C GLU A 146 -21.57 34.92 15.62
N GLU A 147 -21.85 34.06 14.63
CA GLU A 147 -22.78 34.36 13.54
C GLU A 147 -24.23 34.53 14.04
N GLU A 148 -24.74 33.66 14.93
CA GLU A 148 -26.09 33.83 15.49
C GLU A 148 -26.21 35.12 16.35
N GLU A 149 -25.26 35.42 17.25
CA GLU A 149 -25.29 36.66 18.04
C GLU A 149 -25.23 37.92 17.16
N GLY A 150 -24.44 37.88 16.07
CA GLY A 150 -24.35 38.96 15.10
C GLY A 150 -25.68 39.25 14.36
N GLU A 151 -26.50 38.22 14.13
CA GLU A 151 -27.83 38.35 13.52
C GLU A 151 -28.90 38.88 14.51
N GLU A 152 -28.78 38.60 15.80
CA GLU A 152 -29.73 39.07 16.83
C GLU A 152 -29.60 40.59 17.12
N GLU A 153 -28.41 41.17 16.99
CA GLU A 153 -28.15 42.61 17.21
C GLU A 153 -28.63 43.53 16.06
N GLU A 154 -29.02 43.01 14.88
CA GLU A 154 -29.57 43.82 13.78
C GLU A 154 -31.08 44.13 13.91
N LEU A 155 -31.72 43.78 15.02
CA LEU A 155 -33.10 44.20 15.30
C LEU A 155 -33.14 45.63 15.87
N ILE A 156 -32.86 46.63 15.03
CA ILE A 156 -33.02 48.04 15.41
C ILE A 156 -34.47 48.35 15.83
N PRO A 157 -34.76 48.74 17.08
CA PRO A 157 -36.09 49.22 17.41
C PRO A 157 -36.28 50.58 16.74
N ILE A 158 -37.22 50.66 15.79
CA ILE A 158 -37.67 51.90 15.13
C ILE A 158 -38.35 52.84 16.14
N TYR A 159 -37.58 53.50 17.00
CA TYR A 159 -38.08 54.55 17.88
C TYR A 159 -38.33 55.83 17.06
N ALA A 160 -39.60 56.06 16.74
CA ALA A 160 -40.09 57.27 16.10
C ALA A 160 -39.80 58.51 16.97
N TYR A 161 -38.86 59.34 16.54
CA TYR A 161 -38.57 60.62 17.20
C TYR A 161 -39.70 61.62 16.91
N ARG A 162 -40.51 61.96 17.93
CA ARG A 162 -41.46 63.09 17.86
C ARG A 162 -40.78 64.35 18.40
N PRO A 163 -40.38 65.32 17.55
CA PRO A 163 -39.79 66.55 18.05
C PRO A 163 -40.87 67.43 18.69
N VAL A 164 -40.64 67.81 19.95
CA VAL A 164 -41.41 68.87 20.63
C VAL A 164 -40.72 70.19 20.30
N TYR A 165 -41.36 71.02 19.48
CA TYR A 165 -40.91 72.39 19.23
C TYR A 165 -41.48 73.31 20.31
N ASN A 166 -40.60 74.10 20.92
CA ASN A 166 -40.94 75.20 21.80
C ASN A 166 -40.92 76.51 21.00
#